data_AF-A0A369TJ40-F1
#
_entry.id   AF-A0A369TJ40-F1
#
_cell.length_a   1.000
_cell.length_b   1.000
_cell.length_c   1.000
_cell.angle_alpha   90.00
_cell.angle_beta   90.00
_cell.angle_gamma   90.00
#
_symmetry.space_group_name_H-M   'P 1'
#
loop_
_entity.id
_entity.type
_entity.pdbx_description
1 polymer ?
#
loop_
_entity_poly.entity_id
_entity_poly.type
_entity_poly.pdbx_seq_one_letter_code
_entity_poly.pdbx_strand_id
1 'polypeptide(L)'
;MNWLEWSSAVIGSTAWPIAISVVALIYRGQIGRLLKRIKGAKYGNAEVYFGAELDKIEAQASGFLTRSEADVGETSIEASQSATRTNTDCERASDDGPETIQISERQDRFTEIAKLSPSAAVLDAWRDVELELKRSFERSGLPREKGMIAPLQVGMKLYKMGVIHAHTMEMISHLQSLRNAAAHTEEVSVTDAYRFKTLANNAIDRLQYDLAR
;
A
#
# COMPACT_ATOMS: atom_id res chain seq x y z
N MET A 1 -23.15 54.06 -46.44
CA MET A 1 -22.46 53.22 -45.43
C MET A 1 -22.36 51.83 -46.00
N ASN A 2 -21.14 51.31 -46.09
CA ASN A 2 -20.81 50.18 -46.93
C ASN A 2 -21.21 48.86 -46.27
N TRP A 3 -21.89 47.98 -47.02
CA TRP A 3 -22.28 46.62 -46.58
C TRP A 3 -21.10 45.79 -46.06
N LEU A 4 -19.89 46.09 -46.57
CA LEU A 4 -18.63 45.46 -46.17
C LEU A 4 -18.19 45.83 -44.73
N GLU A 5 -18.54 47.02 -44.24
CA GLU A 5 -18.22 47.46 -42.87
C GLU A 5 -19.13 46.79 -41.82
N TRP A 6 -20.36 46.42 -42.22
CA TRP A 6 -21.26 45.69 -41.34
C TRP A 6 -20.79 44.25 -41.12
N SER A 7 -20.30 43.59 -42.18
CA SER A 7 -19.75 42.24 -42.06
C SER A 7 -18.50 42.18 -41.17
N SER A 8 -17.58 43.14 -41.25
CA SER A 8 -16.37 43.13 -40.41
C SER A 8 -16.68 43.33 -38.91
N ALA A 9 -17.69 44.16 -38.60
CA ALA A 9 -18.14 44.36 -37.21
C ALA A 9 -18.86 43.12 -36.63
N VAL A 10 -19.71 42.46 -37.42
CA VAL A 10 -20.41 41.23 -36.99
C VAL A 10 -19.41 40.08 -36.79
N ILE A 11 -18.44 39.94 -37.70
CA ILE A 11 -17.40 38.90 -37.64
C ILE A 11 -16.46 39.14 -36.45
N GLY A 12 -16.14 40.40 -36.12
CA GLY A 12 -15.30 40.73 -34.96
C GLY A 12 -15.86 40.27 -33.61
N SER A 13 -17.19 40.25 -33.43
CA SER A 13 -17.84 39.91 -32.16
C SER A 13 -18.40 38.48 -32.11
N THR A 14 -18.73 37.88 -33.26
CA THR A 14 -19.29 36.51 -33.34
C THR A 14 -18.28 35.45 -33.74
N ALA A 15 -17.05 35.82 -34.10
CA ALA A 15 -16.00 34.84 -34.40
C ALA A 15 -15.65 33.98 -33.18
N TRP A 16 -15.56 34.56 -31.98
CA TRP A 16 -15.16 33.81 -30.78
C TRP A 16 -16.22 32.80 -30.29
N PRO A 17 -17.54 33.08 -30.26
CA PRO A 17 -18.53 32.09 -29.82
C PRO A 17 -18.75 31.03 -30.90
N ILE A 18 -18.66 31.39 -32.18
CA ILE A 18 -18.72 30.44 -33.29
C ILE A 18 -17.50 29.52 -33.26
N ALA A 19 -16.29 30.06 -33.07
CA ALA A 19 -15.08 29.26 -32.95
C ALA A 19 -15.15 28.29 -31.76
N ILE A 20 -15.57 28.76 -30.57
CA ILE A 20 -15.78 27.89 -29.40
C ILE A 20 -16.84 26.82 -29.69
N SER A 21 -17.94 27.19 -30.35
CA SER A 21 -19.02 26.25 -30.68
C SER A 21 -18.58 25.20 -31.70
N VAL A 22 -17.82 25.58 -32.73
CA VAL A 22 -17.29 24.67 -33.74
C VAL A 22 -16.27 23.72 -33.11
N VAL A 23 -15.35 24.23 -32.28
CA VAL A 23 -14.41 23.40 -31.51
C VAL A 23 -15.18 22.45 -30.59
N ALA A 24 -16.16 22.93 -29.82
CA ALA A 24 -16.97 22.08 -28.97
C ALA A 24 -17.73 21.00 -29.76
N LEU A 25 -18.26 21.31 -30.95
CA LEU A 25 -18.99 20.37 -31.80
C LEU A 25 -18.09 19.32 -32.46
N ILE A 26 -16.88 19.69 -32.89
CA ILE A 26 -15.88 18.76 -33.45
C ILE A 26 -15.41 17.80 -32.34
N TYR A 27 -15.13 18.34 -31.15
CA TYR A 27 -14.57 17.58 -30.05
C TYR A 27 -15.60 16.92 -29.13
N ARG A 28 -16.92 17.16 -29.28
CA ARG A 28 -17.96 16.56 -28.41
C ARG A 28 -17.88 15.04 -28.31
N GLY A 29 -17.53 14.38 -29.42
CA GLY A 29 -17.37 12.91 -29.47
C GLY A 29 -16.06 12.41 -28.84
N GLN A 30 -15.05 13.27 -28.71
CA GLN A 30 -13.80 12.96 -28.00
C GLN A 30 -13.92 13.31 -26.52
N ILE A 31 -14.42 14.51 -26.18
CA ILE A 31 -14.66 14.97 -24.81
C ILE A 31 -15.59 14.01 -24.08
N GLY A 32 -16.68 13.55 -24.70
CA GLY A 32 -17.59 12.57 -24.08
C GLY A 32 -16.94 11.21 -23.78
N ARG A 33 -15.94 10.79 -24.57
CA ARG A 33 -15.18 9.55 -24.30
C ARG A 33 -14.20 9.72 -23.14
N LEU A 34 -13.51 10.86 -23.06
CA LEU A 34 -12.60 11.15 -21.95
C LEU A 34 -13.36 11.38 -20.64
N LEU A 35 -14.48 12.11 -20.69
CA LEU A 35 -15.28 12.43 -19.51
C LEU A 35 -15.92 11.17 -18.89
N LYS A 36 -16.34 10.21 -19.72
CA LYS A 36 -16.86 8.91 -19.24
C LYS A 36 -15.79 8.10 -18.47
N ARG A 37 -14.51 8.17 -18.87
CA ARG A 37 -13.42 7.51 -18.16
C ARG A 37 -13.12 8.16 -16.81
N ILE A 38 -13.17 9.49 -16.73
CA ILE A 38 -12.93 10.22 -15.48
C ILE A 38 -14.09 10.03 -14.50
N LYS A 39 -15.34 10.06 -14.99
CA LYS A 39 -16.54 9.95 -14.13
C LYS A 39 -16.70 8.56 -13.51
N GLY A 40 -16.29 7.49 -14.22
CA GLY A 40 -16.33 6.13 -13.67
C GLY A 40 -15.18 5.82 -12.71
N ALA A 41 -14.01 6.45 -12.88
CA ALA A 41 -12.82 6.13 -12.09
C ALA A 41 -12.78 6.78 -10.69
N LYS A 42 -13.57 7.83 -10.45
CA LYS A 42 -13.38 8.76 -9.33
C LYS A 42 -14.23 8.50 -8.08
N TYR A 43 -15.05 7.45 -8.02
CA TYR A 43 -15.99 7.22 -6.90
C TYR A 43 -16.27 5.72 -6.63
N GLY A 44 -15.26 4.83 -6.67
CA GLY A 44 -15.49 3.42 -6.30
C GLY A 44 -14.77 2.33 -7.09
N ASN A 45 -14.11 2.65 -8.21
CA ASN A 45 -13.20 1.68 -8.84
C ASN A 45 -11.85 1.60 -8.09
N ALA A 46 -11.47 2.65 -7.37
CA ALA A 46 -10.21 2.72 -6.65
C ALA A 46 -10.20 1.83 -5.40
N GLU A 47 -11.24 1.91 -4.56
CA GLU A 47 -11.39 1.03 -3.37
C GLU A 47 -11.43 -0.45 -3.78
N VAL A 48 -12.21 -0.78 -4.82
CA VAL A 48 -12.32 -2.16 -5.31
C VAL A 48 -11.00 -2.65 -5.90
N TYR A 49 -10.24 -1.81 -6.60
CA TYR A 49 -8.91 -2.17 -7.10
C TYR A 49 -7.91 -2.40 -5.96
N PHE A 50 -7.93 -1.54 -4.95
CA PHE A 50 -7.05 -1.66 -3.79
C PHE A 50 -7.34 -2.93 -2.99
N GLY A 51 -8.62 -3.19 -2.69
CA GLY A 51 -9.06 -4.42 -2.04
C GLY A 51 -8.70 -5.67 -2.85
N ALA A 52 -8.94 -5.67 -4.17
CA ALA A 52 -8.61 -6.80 -5.04
C ALA A 52 -7.09 -7.06 -5.13
N GLU A 53 -6.26 -6.01 -5.05
CA GLU A 53 -4.81 -6.16 -5.06
C GLU A 53 -4.30 -6.64 -3.69
N LEU A 54 -4.90 -6.20 -2.59
CA LEU A 54 -4.66 -6.77 -1.25
C LEU A 54 -5.02 -8.26 -1.18
N ASP A 55 -6.16 -8.66 -1.74
CA ASP A 55 -6.61 -10.06 -1.78
C ASP A 55 -5.58 -10.96 -2.47
N LYS A 56 -4.94 -10.48 -3.55
CA LYS A 56 -3.88 -11.24 -4.25
C LYS A 56 -2.65 -11.44 -3.38
N ILE A 57 -2.20 -10.38 -2.69
CA ILE A 57 -1.03 -10.47 -1.81
C ILE A 57 -1.34 -11.38 -0.63
N GLU A 58 -2.53 -11.28 -0.04
CA GLU A 58 -2.96 -12.18 1.04
C GLU A 58 -3.09 -13.62 0.58
N ALA A 59 -3.63 -13.89 -0.61
CA ALA A 59 -3.73 -15.23 -1.16
C ALA A 59 -2.35 -15.83 -1.43
N GLN A 60 -1.41 -15.02 -1.94
CA GLN A 60 -0.02 -15.40 -2.08
C GLN A 60 0.58 -15.70 -0.70
N ALA A 61 0.54 -14.74 0.25
CA ALA A 61 1.07 -14.89 1.60
C ALA A 61 0.50 -16.13 2.33
N SER A 62 -0.81 -16.37 2.23
CA SER A 62 -1.51 -17.50 2.85
C SER A 62 -1.18 -18.84 2.18
N GLY A 63 -1.10 -18.87 0.84
CA GLY A 63 -0.66 -20.06 0.10
C GLY A 63 0.77 -20.47 0.44
N PHE A 64 1.58 -19.54 0.97
CA PHE A 64 2.94 -19.81 1.41
C PHE A 64 3.04 -20.32 2.86
N LEU A 65 2.12 -19.94 3.77
CA LEU A 65 2.08 -20.50 5.13
C LEU A 65 1.92 -22.03 5.09
N THR A 66 1.00 -22.52 4.26
CA THR A 66 0.79 -23.97 4.05
C THR A 66 2.00 -24.70 3.45
N ARG A 67 2.86 -24.01 2.68
CA ARG A 67 4.06 -24.64 2.10
C ARG A 67 5.24 -24.67 3.07
N SER A 68 5.30 -23.74 4.02
CA SER A 68 6.31 -23.73 5.08
C SER A 68 6.01 -24.75 6.18
N GLU A 69 4.74 -25.08 6.41
CA GLU A 69 4.32 -26.12 7.37
C GLU A 69 4.47 -27.55 6.82
N ALA A 70 4.51 -27.71 5.49
CA ALA A 70 4.62 -29.03 4.83
C ALA A 70 6.05 -29.61 4.81
N ASP A 71 7.07 -28.89 5.31
CA ASP A 71 8.49 -29.34 5.36
C ASP A 71 8.99 -29.62 6.80
N VAL A 72 8.11 -29.57 7.81
CA VAL A 72 8.46 -29.98 9.18
C VAL A 72 7.56 -31.14 9.59
N GLY A 73 8.01 -32.33 9.23
CA GLY A 73 7.44 -33.58 9.69
C GLY A 73 7.43 -33.69 11.21
N GLU A 74 6.34 -34.26 11.70
CA GLU A 74 6.22 -35.10 12.89
C GLU A 74 7.11 -34.74 14.09
N THR A 75 6.53 -34.13 15.12
CA THR A 75 6.53 -34.77 16.44
C THR A 75 5.31 -34.33 17.25
N SER A 76 4.53 -35.34 17.62
CA SER A 76 3.53 -35.44 18.69
C SER A 76 3.50 -34.32 19.72
N ILE A 77 2.31 -33.79 20.03
CA ILE A 77 1.68 -33.94 21.36
C ILE A 77 0.15 -34.01 21.17
N GLU A 78 -0.40 -35.19 21.45
CA GLU A 78 -1.83 -35.42 21.69
C GLU A 78 -2.21 -34.99 23.11
N ALA A 79 -3.47 -34.55 23.26
CA ALA A 79 -4.31 -34.61 24.47
C ALA A 79 -3.90 -33.68 25.64
N SER A 80 -4.78 -32.96 26.36
CA SER A 80 -6.20 -33.09 26.69
C SER A 80 -6.70 -31.70 27.14
N GLN A 81 -7.75 -31.14 26.55
CA GLN A 81 -9.14 -31.10 27.04
C GLN A 81 -9.39 -30.62 28.50
N SER A 82 -10.25 -29.59 28.57
CA SER A 82 -11.40 -29.44 29.47
C SER A 82 -11.29 -28.73 30.82
N ALA A 83 -11.92 -27.55 30.84
CA ALA A 83 -13.06 -27.18 31.70
C ALA A 83 -12.85 -26.78 33.19
N THR A 84 -13.02 -25.47 33.42
CA THR A 84 -14.03 -24.87 34.33
C THR A 84 -13.74 -24.68 35.83
N ARG A 85 -13.89 -23.39 36.23
CA ARG A 85 -14.23 -22.79 37.55
C ARG A 85 -13.11 -22.55 38.59
N THR A 86 -12.81 -21.27 38.85
CA THR A 86 -13.34 -20.47 39.99
C THR A 86 -12.50 -19.21 40.19
N ASN A 87 -13.18 -18.08 40.44
CA ASN A 87 -12.62 -16.78 40.80
C ASN A 87 -11.56 -16.85 41.91
N THR A 88 -10.48 -16.08 41.77
CA THR A 88 -9.89 -15.29 42.85
C THR A 88 -9.23 -14.06 42.25
N ASP A 89 -9.57 -12.90 42.80
CA ASP A 89 -8.89 -11.63 42.60
C ASP A 89 -7.36 -11.80 42.66
N CYS A 90 -6.68 -11.25 41.65
CA CYS A 90 -5.28 -10.91 41.73
C CYS A 90 -5.08 -9.67 40.86
N GLU A 91 -4.94 -8.52 41.51
CA GLU A 91 -4.16 -7.38 41.03
C GLU A 91 -2.88 -7.91 40.39
N ARG A 92 -2.89 -8.06 39.06
CA ARG A 92 -1.67 -8.20 38.30
C ARG A 92 -1.19 -6.79 38.06
N ALA A 93 -0.39 -6.31 39.02
CA ALA A 93 0.57 -5.25 38.78
C ALA A 93 1.27 -5.57 37.44
N SER A 94 0.99 -4.75 36.44
CA SER A 94 1.58 -4.86 35.12
C SER A 94 3.09 -4.72 35.28
N ASP A 95 3.79 -5.83 35.14
CA ASP A 95 5.19 -5.88 34.77
C ASP A 95 5.28 -5.44 33.31
N ASP A 96 5.05 -4.15 33.09
CA ASP A 96 5.04 -3.54 31.76
C ASP A 96 6.46 -3.12 31.43
N GLY A 97 7.20 -4.05 30.81
CA GLY A 97 8.53 -3.76 30.28
C GLY A 97 8.49 -2.61 29.28
N PRO A 98 9.63 -1.92 29.05
CA PRO A 98 9.70 -0.78 28.14
C PRO A 98 9.31 -1.10 26.69
N GLU A 99 9.32 -2.36 26.28
CA GLU A 99 8.93 -2.79 24.92
C GLU A 99 7.41 -2.82 24.72
N THR A 100 6.61 -3.20 25.72
CA THR A 100 5.15 -3.30 25.60
C THR A 100 4.51 -1.93 25.40
N ILE A 101 4.99 -0.93 26.13
CA ILE A 101 4.53 0.46 26.04
C ILE A 101 4.84 1.07 24.66
N GLN A 102 6.01 0.77 24.09
CA GLN A 102 6.43 1.27 22.77
C GLN A 102 5.65 0.68 21.59
N ILE A 103 5.13 -0.55 21.76
CA ILE A 103 4.31 -1.23 20.76
C ILE A 103 2.89 -0.68 20.79
N SER A 104 2.31 -0.49 21.97
CA SER A 104 0.96 0.10 22.12
C SER A 104 0.93 1.53 21.57
N GLU A 105 1.91 2.37 21.92
CA GLU A 105 1.98 3.76 21.42
C GLU A 105 2.06 3.83 19.88
N ARG A 106 2.81 2.93 19.24
CA ARG A 106 2.90 2.86 17.77
C ARG A 106 1.60 2.38 17.14
N GLN A 107 0.92 1.43 17.78
CA GLN A 107 -0.38 0.93 17.34
C GLN A 107 -1.48 1.99 17.46
N ASP A 108 -1.44 2.76 18.54
CA ASP A 108 -2.37 3.86 18.81
C ASP A 108 -2.20 4.98 17.78
N ARG A 109 -0.94 5.39 17.53
CA ARG A 109 -0.62 6.38 16.48
C ARG A 109 -1.14 5.95 15.11
N PHE A 110 -0.92 4.70 14.73
CA PHE A 110 -1.41 4.19 13.45
C PHE A 110 -2.95 4.24 13.38
N THR A 111 -3.62 3.88 14.47
CA THR A 111 -5.10 3.88 14.55
C THR A 111 -5.67 5.29 14.42
N GLU A 112 -5.01 6.28 15.00
CA GLU A 112 -5.38 7.69 14.83
C GLU A 112 -5.20 8.16 13.38
N ILE A 113 -4.07 7.84 12.75
CA ILE A 113 -3.80 8.20 11.36
C ILE A 113 -4.80 7.52 10.43
N ALA A 114 -5.09 6.22 10.64
CA ALA A 114 -6.03 5.46 9.81
C ALA A 114 -7.44 6.05 9.84
N LYS A 115 -7.88 6.58 10.99
CA LYS A 115 -9.20 7.24 11.12
C LYS A 115 -9.26 8.59 10.39
N LEU A 116 -8.15 9.31 10.30
CA LEU A 116 -8.08 10.63 9.66
C LEU A 116 -7.79 10.55 8.16
N SER A 117 -6.88 9.67 7.76
CA SER A 117 -6.46 9.45 6.38
C SER A 117 -5.91 8.02 6.23
N PRO A 118 -6.73 7.07 5.74
CA PRO A 118 -6.31 5.69 5.50
C PRO A 118 -5.11 5.58 4.55
N SER A 119 -5.04 6.42 3.50
CA SER A 119 -3.88 6.48 2.60
C SER A 119 -2.61 6.92 3.32
N ALA A 120 -2.69 7.88 4.25
CA ALA A 120 -1.55 8.28 5.06
C ALA A 120 -1.10 7.17 6.02
N ALA A 121 -2.05 6.38 6.55
CA ALA A 121 -1.73 5.23 7.38
C ALA A 121 -0.99 4.13 6.60
N VAL A 122 -1.40 3.85 5.36
CA VAL A 122 -0.67 2.95 4.44
C VAL A 122 0.76 3.43 4.21
N LEU A 123 0.93 4.74 3.98
CA LEU A 123 2.27 5.34 3.81
C LEU A 123 3.12 5.24 5.09
N ASP A 124 2.53 5.44 6.26
CA ASP A 124 3.22 5.30 7.56
C ASP A 124 3.63 3.83 7.80
N ALA A 125 2.74 2.86 7.55
CA ALA A 125 3.06 1.44 7.69
C ALA A 125 4.15 0.97 6.71
N TRP A 126 4.13 1.46 5.47
CA TRP A 126 5.18 1.14 4.49
C TRP A 126 6.56 1.68 4.89
N ARG A 127 6.60 2.80 5.62
CA ARG A 127 7.86 3.39 6.10
C ARG A 127 8.65 2.42 6.98
N ASP A 128 7.97 1.61 7.78
CA ASP A 128 8.63 0.61 8.62
C ASP A 128 9.32 -0.47 7.76
N VAL A 129 8.71 -0.88 6.66
CA VAL A 129 9.31 -1.82 5.68
C VAL A 129 10.54 -1.19 5.01
N GLU A 130 10.46 0.08 4.58
CA GLU A 130 11.59 0.78 3.96
C GLU A 130 12.78 0.90 4.93
N LEU A 131 12.50 1.21 6.20
CA LEU A 131 13.52 1.30 7.24
C LEU A 131 14.17 -0.05 7.50
N GLU A 132 13.38 -1.12 7.58
CA GLU A 132 13.95 -2.46 7.77
C GLU A 132 14.78 -2.87 6.56
N LEU A 133 14.30 -2.66 5.34
CA LEU A 133 15.06 -2.97 4.13
C LEU A 133 16.40 -2.23 4.07
N LYS A 134 16.42 -0.96 4.51
CA LYS A 134 17.65 -0.19 4.64
C LYS A 134 18.58 -0.79 5.70
N ARG A 135 18.06 -1.16 6.87
CA ARG A 135 18.85 -1.83 7.92
C ARG A 135 19.41 -3.16 7.46
N SER A 136 18.60 -3.95 6.76
CA SER A 136 19.00 -5.22 6.14
C SER A 136 20.16 -5.05 5.17
N PHE A 137 20.08 -4.02 4.33
CA PHE A 137 21.16 -3.67 3.42
C PHE A 137 22.45 -3.27 4.16
N GLU A 138 22.33 -2.47 5.22
CA GLU A 138 23.48 -2.11 6.04
C GLU A 138 24.10 -3.32 6.75
N ARG A 139 23.29 -4.27 7.23
CA ARG A 139 23.74 -5.52 7.86
C ARG A 139 24.42 -6.48 6.87
N SER A 140 24.00 -6.49 5.61
CA SER A 140 24.62 -7.32 4.56
C SER A 140 26.08 -6.94 4.24
N GLY A 141 26.57 -5.81 4.77
CA GLY A 141 27.96 -5.36 4.59
C GLY A 141 28.24 -4.81 3.19
N LEU A 142 27.21 -4.54 2.40
CA LEU A 142 27.37 -4.05 1.03
C LEU A 142 27.94 -2.64 0.99
N PRO A 143 28.76 -2.29 -0.04
CA PRO A 143 29.28 -0.95 -0.20
C PRO A 143 28.12 0.04 -0.23
N ARG A 144 28.14 0.99 0.72
CA ARG A 144 27.20 2.11 0.74
C ARG A 144 27.37 2.89 -0.56
N GLU A 145 26.38 2.77 -1.44
CA GLU A 145 26.36 3.50 -2.69
C GLU A 145 26.12 4.98 -2.38
N LYS A 146 26.89 5.86 -3.01
CA LYS A 146 26.72 7.31 -2.83
C LYS A 146 25.43 7.75 -3.54
N GLY A 147 24.35 7.86 -2.78
CA GLY A 147 23.07 8.36 -3.29
C GLY A 147 21.88 7.82 -2.51
N MET A 148 20.72 8.45 -2.68
CA MET A 148 19.45 7.95 -2.15
C MET A 148 18.98 6.81 -3.06
N ILE A 149 19.26 5.57 -2.68
CA ILE A 149 18.81 4.39 -3.43
C ILE A 149 17.32 4.19 -3.15
N ALA A 150 16.51 4.02 -4.21
CA ALA A 150 15.09 3.73 -4.06
C ALA A 150 14.91 2.39 -3.32
N PRO A 151 13.94 2.26 -2.39
CA PRO A 151 13.76 1.03 -1.60
C PRO A 151 13.71 -0.26 -2.44
N LEU A 152 13.03 -0.24 -3.58
CA LEU A 152 12.97 -1.41 -4.47
C LEU A 152 14.34 -1.81 -5.05
N GLN A 153 15.22 -0.85 -5.31
CA GLN A 153 16.57 -1.14 -5.79
C GLN A 153 17.41 -1.80 -4.69
N VAL A 154 17.20 -1.41 -3.44
CA VAL A 154 17.82 -2.07 -2.27
C VAL A 154 17.38 -3.53 -2.20
N GLY A 155 16.07 -3.79 -2.28
CA GLY A 155 15.51 -5.14 -2.30
C GLY A 155 16.05 -5.96 -3.48
N MET A 156 16.02 -5.42 -4.70
CA MET A 156 16.50 -6.13 -5.88
C MET A 156 18.00 -6.48 -5.78
N LYS A 157 18.81 -5.62 -5.17
CA LYS A 157 20.24 -5.89 -4.93
C LYS A 157 20.43 -7.02 -3.92
N LEU A 158 19.68 -6.99 -2.81
CA LEU A 158 19.67 -8.08 -1.83
C LEU A 158 19.23 -9.42 -2.46
N TYR A 159 18.23 -9.38 -3.36
CA TYR A 159 17.75 -10.55 -4.07
C TYR A 159 18.81 -11.11 -5.03
N LYS A 160 19.43 -10.25 -5.85
CA LYS A 160 20.51 -10.65 -6.78
C LYS A 160 21.71 -11.26 -6.05
N MET A 161 21.90 -10.88 -4.80
CA MET A 161 22.96 -11.42 -3.95
C MET A 161 22.56 -12.66 -3.16
N GLY A 162 21.32 -13.13 -3.31
CA GLY A 162 20.81 -14.30 -2.59
C GLY A 162 20.59 -14.09 -1.10
N VAL A 163 20.62 -12.84 -0.62
CA VAL A 163 20.38 -12.50 0.80
C VAL A 163 18.89 -12.58 1.13
N ILE A 164 18.04 -12.18 0.19
CA ILE A 164 16.59 -12.35 0.30
C ILE A 164 16.10 -13.28 -0.80
N HIS A 165 15.07 -14.06 -0.51
CA HIS A 165 14.49 -14.99 -1.46
C HIS A 165 13.56 -14.28 -2.45
N ALA A 166 13.24 -14.97 -3.56
CA ALA A 166 12.37 -14.44 -4.60
C ALA A 166 10.98 -14.04 -4.06
N HIS A 167 10.42 -14.82 -3.15
CA HIS A 167 9.09 -14.56 -2.57
C HIS A 167 9.10 -13.30 -1.69
N THR A 168 10.15 -13.10 -0.89
CA THR A 168 10.31 -11.89 -0.05
C THR A 168 10.38 -10.65 -0.94
N MET A 169 11.12 -10.73 -2.05
CA MET A 169 11.21 -9.67 -3.04
C MET A 169 9.88 -9.39 -3.75
N GLU A 170 9.12 -10.43 -4.11
CA GLU A 170 7.80 -10.30 -4.73
C GLU A 170 6.82 -9.58 -3.80
N MET A 171 6.77 -9.98 -2.52
CA MET A 171 5.93 -9.34 -1.51
C MET A 171 6.27 -7.85 -1.32
N ILE A 172 7.57 -7.51 -1.26
CA ILE A 172 8.03 -6.11 -1.20
C ILE A 172 7.62 -5.33 -2.44
N SER A 173 7.74 -5.93 -3.63
CA SER A 173 7.33 -5.30 -4.89
C SER A 173 5.82 -5.02 -4.92
N HIS A 174 5.00 -5.99 -4.49
CA HIS A 174 3.55 -5.83 -4.45
C HIS A 174 3.13 -4.77 -3.43
N LEU A 175 3.69 -4.77 -2.23
CA LEU A 175 3.43 -3.74 -1.22
C LEU A 175 3.86 -2.34 -1.69
N GLN A 176 4.97 -2.22 -2.41
CA GLN A 176 5.37 -0.93 -2.99
C GLN A 176 4.34 -0.43 -4.01
N SER A 177 3.82 -1.34 -4.85
CA SER A 177 2.78 -0.98 -5.83
C SER A 177 1.49 -0.49 -5.17
N LEU A 178 1.07 -1.15 -4.07
CA LEU A 178 -0.07 -0.73 -3.26
C LEU A 178 0.16 0.62 -2.59
N ARG A 179 1.36 0.85 -2.02
CA ARG A 179 1.72 2.15 -1.45
C ARG A 179 1.66 3.27 -2.50
N ASN A 180 2.12 3.00 -3.73
CA ASN A 180 2.01 3.95 -4.83
C ASN A 180 0.55 4.18 -5.21
N ALA A 181 -0.28 3.14 -5.26
CA ALA A 181 -1.71 3.28 -5.51
C ALA A 181 -2.38 4.16 -4.43
N ALA A 182 -2.15 3.89 -3.15
CA ALA A 182 -2.68 4.69 -2.04
C ALA A 182 -2.26 6.17 -2.09
N ALA A 183 -1.06 6.47 -2.59
CA ALA A 183 -0.59 7.84 -2.77
C ALA A 183 -1.24 8.56 -3.98
N HIS A 184 -1.71 7.81 -4.98
CA HIS A 184 -2.29 8.35 -6.21
C HIS A 184 -3.82 8.31 -6.25
N THR A 185 -4.47 7.47 -5.44
CA THR A 185 -5.93 7.38 -5.31
C THR A 185 -6.34 7.59 -3.86
N GLU A 186 -7.09 8.66 -3.59
CA GLU A 186 -7.54 9.07 -2.24
C GLU A 186 -8.62 8.17 -1.59
N GLU A 187 -9.05 7.10 -2.25
CA GLU A 187 -10.09 6.20 -1.73
C GLU A 187 -9.47 4.87 -1.25
N VAL A 188 -8.93 4.89 -0.03
CA VAL A 188 -8.49 3.69 0.70
C VAL A 188 -9.41 3.55 1.92
N SER A 189 -9.94 2.36 2.18
CA SER A 189 -10.74 2.12 3.38
C SER A 189 -9.86 1.99 4.63
N VAL A 190 -10.40 2.33 5.79
CA VAL A 190 -9.74 2.09 7.09
C VAL A 190 -9.40 0.61 7.25
N THR A 191 -10.30 -0.29 6.86
CA THR A 191 -10.07 -1.74 6.91
C THR A 191 -8.89 -2.14 6.03
N ASP A 192 -8.79 -1.57 4.83
CA ASP A 192 -7.71 -1.87 3.90
C ASP A 192 -6.35 -1.37 4.41
N ALA A 193 -6.32 -0.24 5.12
CA ALA A 193 -5.12 0.23 5.80
C ALA A 193 -4.64 -0.77 6.87
N TYR A 194 -5.54 -1.36 7.65
CA TYR A 194 -5.20 -2.42 8.61
C TYR A 194 -4.69 -3.68 7.93
N ARG A 195 -5.33 -4.12 6.84
CA ARG A 195 -4.86 -5.27 6.02
C ARG A 195 -3.45 -5.04 5.50
N PHE A 196 -3.22 -3.86 4.93
CA PHE A 196 -1.90 -3.45 4.47
C PHE A 196 -0.85 -3.49 5.59
N LYS A 197 -1.18 -2.98 6.79
CA LYS A 197 -0.29 -3.04 7.95
C LYS A 197 0.11 -4.47 8.32
N THR A 198 -0.85 -5.39 8.33
CA THR A 198 -0.58 -6.81 8.62
C THR A 198 0.38 -7.41 7.59
N LEU A 199 0.16 -7.15 6.30
CA LEU A 199 1.05 -7.61 5.23
C LEU A 199 2.45 -6.98 5.32
N ALA A 200 2.53 -5.68 5.66
CA ALA A 200 3.79 -4.98 5.87
C ALA A 200 4.61 -5.60 7.01
N ASN A 201 3.96 -5.92 8.14
CA ASN A 201 4.60 -6.62 9.25
C ASN A 201 5.10 -8.00 8.83
N ASN A 202 4.30 -8.78 8.09
CA ASN A 202 4.74 -10.08 7.59
C ASN A 202 5.98 -9.98 6.67
N ALA A 203 6.05 -8.93 5.84
CA ALA A 203 7.23 -8.66 5.02
C ALA A 203 8.48 -8.31 5.84
N ILE A 204 8.32 -7.55 6.92
CA ILE A 204 9.40 -7.24 7.87
C ILE A 204 9.90 -8.52 8.54
N ASP A 205 9.00 -9.34 9.07
CA ASP A 205 9.35 -10.60 9.73
C ASP A 205 10.12 -11.53 8.78
N ARG A 206 9.69 -11.59 7.51
CA ARG A 206 10.37 -12.40 6.50
C ARG A 206 11.73 -11.86 6.11
N LEU A 207 11.87 -10.54 5.96
CA LEU A 207 13.17 -9.90 5.74
C LEU A 207 14.14 -10.24 6.87
N GLN A 208 13.67 -10.17 8.12
CA GLN A 208 14.49 -10.50 9.28
C GLN A 208 14.87 -11.98 9.32
N TYR A 209 13.93 -12.88 9.02
CA TYR A 209 14.19 -14.31 8.93
C TYR A 209 15.25 -14.66 7.87
N ASP A 210 15.12 -14.09 6.67
CA ASP A 210 16.05 -14.34 5.57
C ASP A 210 17.49 -13.86 5.90
N LEU A 211 17.63 -12.82 6.73
CA LEU A 211 18.93 -12.27 7.17
C LEU A 211 19.54 -12.96 8.38
N ALA A 212 18.74 -13.66 9.18
CA ALA A 212 19.20 -14.39 10.35
C ALA A 212 19.83 -15.75 9.99
N ARG A 213 19.70 -16.18 8.73
CA ARG A 213 20.22 -17.43 8.18
C ARG A 213 21.61 -17.25 7.59
#